data_AF-A0A8X6VI45-F1
#
_entry.id   AF-A0A8X6VI45-F1
#
_cell.length_a   1.000
_cell.length_b   1.000
_cell.length_c   1.000
_cell.angle_alpha   90.00
_cell.angle_beta   90.00
_cell.angle_gamma   90.00
#
_symmetry.space_group_name_H-M   'P 1'
#
loop_
_entity.id
_entity.type
_entity.pdbx_description
1 polymer ?
#
loop_
_entity_poly.entity_id
_entity_poly.type
_entity_poly.pdbx_seq_one_letter_code
_entity_poly.pdbx_strand_id
1 'polypeptide(L)'
;MSLNKLKKDKLKIVAEELNLTPPEGTKIADLKSLIVNSDVYKKDKVLVQFTIDYALAEIKNKRLDSETKLEYERIKLAQLQKQLELANIQKNLPQNSDIRNRCS
;
A
#
# COMPACT_ATOMS: atom_id res chain seq x y z
N MET A 1 13.62 20.96 2.75
CA MET A 1 13.46 20.30 1.43
C MET A 1 12.57 21.19 0.54
N SER A 2 12.89 21.40 -0.74
CA SER A 2 12.08 22.29 -1.60
C SER A 2 10.85 21.60 -2.18
N LEU A 3 9.69 22.30 -2.17
CA LEU A 3 8.42 21.89 -2.82
C LEU A 3 8.59 21.46 -4.28
N ASN A 4 9.66 21.92 -4.95
CA ASN A 4 9.97 21.62 -6.34
C ASN A 4 10.16 20.13 -6.64
N LYS A 5 10.60 19.34 -5.65
CA LYS A 5 10.86 17.90 -5.81
C LYS A 5 9.63 17.02 -5.50
N LEU A 6 8.52 17.60 -5.05
CA LEU A 6 7.32 16.85 -4.66
C LEU A 6 6.45 16.49 -5.88
N LYS A 7 5.89 15.27 -5.85
CA LYS A 7 4.90 14.80 -6.82
C LYS A 7 3.52 15.37 -6.51
N LYS A 8 2.59 15.32 -7.47
CA LYS A 8 1.21 15.84 -7.35
C LYS A 8 0.51 15.36 -6.08
N ASP A 9 0.57 14.07 -5.79
CA ASP A 9 -0.12 13.48 -4.64
C ASP A 9 0.42 14.01 -3.31
N LYS A 10 1.73 14.22 -3.22
CA LYS A 10 2.39 14.80 -2.03
C LYS A 10 2.01 16.25 -1.83
N LEU A 11 1.94 17.02 -2.93
CA LEU A 11 1.51 18.42 -2.87
C LEU A 11 0.04 18.54 -2.48
N LYS A 12 -0.83 17.60 -2.90
CA LYS A 12 -2.22 17.55 -2.44
C LYS A 12 -2.32 17.34 -0.94
N ILE A 13 -1.62 16.34 -0.39
CA ILE A 13 -1.61 16.08 1.06
C ILE A 13 -1.11 17.31 1.82
N VAL A 14 0.00 17.92 1.38
CA VAL A 14 0.52 19.14 2.02
C VAL A 14 -0.50 20.28 1.97
N ALA A 15 -1.18 20.47 0.83
CA ALA A 15 -2.21 21.52 0.72
C ALA A 15 -3.42 21.23 1.63
N GLU A 16 -3.90 19.99 1.68
CA GLU A 16 -5.01 19.57 2.56
C GLU A 16 -4.66 19.78 4.04
N GLU A 17 -3.47 19.37 4.49
CA GLU A 17 -2.98 19.57 5.86
C GLU A 17 -2.81 21.05 6.22
N LEU A 18 -2.52 21.90 5.24
CA LEU A 18 -2.47 23.36 5.41
C LEU A 18 -3.86 24.02 5.29
N ASN A 19 -4.94 23.24 5.23
CA ASN A 19 -6.32 23.69 5.01
C ASN A 19 -6.52 24.48 3.69
N LEU A 20 -5.69 24.18 2.70
CA LEU A 20 -5.75 24.75 1.35
C LEU A 20 -6.37 23.71 0.41
N THR A 21 -7.65 23.40 0.59
CA THR A 21 -8.37 22.35 -0.15
C THR A 21 -8.28 22.58 -1.67
N PRO A 22 -7.40 21.87 -2.40
CA PRO A 22 -7.21 22.16 -3.81
C PRO A 22 -8.26 21.42 -4.66
N PRO A 23 -8.81 22.05 -5.71
CA PRO A 23 -9.76 21.39 -6.60
C PRO A 23 -9.22 20.09 -7.20
N GLU A 24 -10.13 19.15 -7.46
CA GLU A 24 -9.76 17.93 -8.13
C GLU A 24 -9.35 18.22 -9.59
N GLY A 25 -8.09 17.92 -9.93
CA GLY A 25 -7.53 18.23 -11.24
C GLY A 25 -6.47 19.33 -11.26
N THR A 26 -6.28 20.08 -10.17
CA THR A 26 -5.27 21.16 -10.08
C THR A 26 -3.88 20.69 -10.52
N LYS A 27 -3.18 21.53 -11.30
CA LYS A 27 -1.85 21.20 -11.84
C LYS A 27 -0.80 21.28 -10.72
N ILE A 28 0.33 20.59 -10.92
CA ILE A 28 1.46 20.63 -9.97
C ILE A 28 1.96 22.06 -9.74
N ALA A 29 2.02 22.87 -10.79
CA ALA A 29 2.44 24.27 -10.70
C ALA A 29 1.49 25.09 -9.81
N ASP A 30 0.18 24.95 -10.03
CA ASP A 30 -0.85 25.68 -9.28
C ASP A 30 -0.87 25.25 -7.81
N LEU A 31 -0.71 23.96 -7.51
CA LEU A 31 -0.57 23.45 -6.14
C LEU A 31 0.64 24.06 -5.42
N LYS A 32 1.79 24.15 -6.11
CA LYS A 32 3.00 24.76 -5.55
C LYS A 32 2.76 26.24 -5.25
N SER A 33 2.18 26.96 -6.20
CA SER A 33 1.86 28.38 -6.04
C SER A 33 0.86 28.60 -4.91
N LEU A 34 -0.16 27.74 -4.77
CA LEU A 34 -1.15 27.80 -3.69
C LEU A 34 -0.47 27.70 -2.31
N ILE A 35 0.41 26.70 -2.14
CA ILE A 35 1.13 26.48 -0.89
C ILE A 35 2.08 27.65 -0.60
N VAL A 36 2.90 28.08 -1.57
CA VAL A 36 3.88 29.16 -1.39
C VAL A 36 3.21 30.51 -1.10
N ASN A 37 2.06 30.77 -1.72
CA ASN A 37 1.32 32.02 -1.51
C ASN A 37 0.48 32.02 -0.23
N SER A 38 0.28 30.87 0.40
CA SER A 38 -0.51 30.76 1.63
C SER A 38 0.12 31.53 2.78
N ASP A 39 -0.74 32.08 3.64
CA ASP A 39 -0.30 32.80 4.84
C ASP A 39 0.44 31.89 5.81
N VAL A 40 0.07 30.60 5.86
CA VAL A 40 0.75 29.60 6.68
C VAL A 40 2.21 29.42 6.25
N TYR A 41 2.47 29.36 4.94
CA TYR A 41 3.84 29.28 4.41
C TYR A 41 4.69 30.51 4.74
N LYS A 42 4.07 31.69 4.76
CA LYS A 42 4.75 32.95 5.10
C LYS A 42 4.98 33.09 6.60
N LYS A 43 4.01 32.65 7.41
CA LYS A 43 4.00 32.79 8.87
C LYS A 43 4.84 31.73 9.56
N ASP A 44 4.74 30.48 9.12
CA ASP A 44 5.38 29.33 9.77
C ASP A 44 5.96 28.35 8.74
N LYS A 45 7.20 28.64 8.34
CA LYS A 45 7.97 27.78 7.43
C LYS A 45 8.34 26.43 8.06
N VAL A 46 8.44 26.36 9.40
CA VAL A 46 8.81 25.13 10.10
C VAL A 46 7.65 24.15 10.04
N LEU A 47 6.44 24.64 10.30
CA LEU A 47 5.22 23.85 10.16
C LEU A 47 5.06 23.30 8.74
N VAL A 48 5.23 24.15 7.71
CA VAL A 48 5.19 23.66 6.33
C VAL A 48 6.24 22.59 6.05
N GLN A 49 7.47 22.79 6.53
CA GLN A 49 8.53 21.80 6.32
C GLN A 49 8.17 20.47 7.02
N PHE A 50 7.62 20.53 8.23
CA PHE A 50 7.13 19.35 8.95
C PHE A 50 6.00 18.64 8.19
N THR A 51 5.02 19.38 7.65
CA THR A 51 3.94 18.82 6.83
C THR A 51 4.48 18.16 5.57
N ILE A 52 5.50 18.74 4.92
CA ILE A 52 6.18 18.12 3.77
C ILE A 52 6.82 16.80 4.19
N ASP A 53 7.55 16.79 5.30
CA ASP A 53 8.24 15.59 5.79
C ASP A 53 7.24 14.50 6.21
N TYR A 54 6.11 14.89 6.80
CA TYR A 54 4.99 14.00 7.12
C TYR A 54 4.36 13.41 5.85
N ALA A 55 4.03 14.22 4.84
CA ALA A 55 3.46 13.76 3.58
C ALA A 55 4.43 12.82 2.82
N LEU A 56 5.74 12.99 3.00
CA LEU A 56 6.75 12.06 2.50
C LEU A 56 6.72 10.70 3.23
N ALA A 57 6.52 10.72 4.55
CA ALA A 57 6.48 9.52 5.39
C ALA A 57 5.19 8.70 5.21
N GLU A 58 4.03 9.35 5.14
CA GLU A 58 2.70 8.74 4.97
C GLU A 58 2.64 7.79 3.76
N ILE A 59 3.20 8.21 2.62
CA ILE A 59 3.24 7.38 1.40
C ILE A 59 4.18 6.17 1.56
N LYS A 60 5.24 6.30 2.37
CA LYS A 60 6.16 5.18 2.63
C LYS A 60 5.45 4.10 3.46
N ASN A 61 4.65 4.51 4.46
CA ASN A 61 3.89 3.58 5.30
C ASN A 61 2.77 2.88 4.50
N LYS A 62 1.99 3.61 3.69
CA LYS A 62 0.96 3.00 2.83
C LYS A 62 1.52 1.97 1.84
N ARG A 63 2.75 2.18 1.35
CA ARG A 63 3.43 1.21 0.48
C ARG A 63 3.85 -0.04 1.24
N LEU A 64 4.45 0.11 2.41
CA LEU A 64 4.82 -1.01 3.28
C LEU A 64 3.61 -1.85 3.68
N ASP A 65 2.48 -1.22 4.00
CA ASP A 65 1.25 -1.95 4.33
C ASP A 65 0.70 -2.72 3.12
N SER A 66 0.76 -2.12 1.92
CA SER A 66 0.33 -2.79 0.69
C SER A 66 1.25 -3.96 0.30
N GLU A 67 2.55 -3.83 0.49
CA GLU A 67 3.53 -4.90 0.23
C GLU A 67 3.36 -6.05 1.23
N THR A 68 3.18 -5.73 2.52
CA THR A 68 2.93 -6.73 3.57
C THR A 68 1.64 -7.49 3.33
N LYS A 69 0.57 -6.79 2.91
CA LYS A 69 -0.72 -7.42 2.57
C LYS A 69 -0.60 -8.34 1.36
N LEU A 70 0.12 -7.92 0.31
CA LEU A 70 0.37 -8.75 -0.87
C LEU A 70 1.19 -10.00 -0.53
N GLU A 71 2.19 -9.89 0.32
CA GLU A 71 3.00 -11.03 0.77
C GLU A 71 2.16 -12.04 1.57
N TYR A 72 1.30 -11.55 2.47
CA TYR A 72 0.35 -12.40 3.19
C TYR A 72 -0.61 -13.14 2.25
N GLU A 73 -1.16 -12.46 1.25
CA GLU A 73 -2.05 -13.07 0.25
C GLU A 73 -1.33 -14.15 -0.58
N ARG A 74 -0.05 -13.92 -0.95
CA ARG A 74 0.78 -14.92 -1.64
C ARG A 74 1.00 -16.18 -0.82
N ILE A 75 1.33 -16.03 0.47
CA ILE A 75 1.53 -17.16 1.38
C ILE A 75 0.23 -17.96 1.52
N LYS A 76 -0.90 -17.28 1.73
CA LYS A 76 -2.20 -17.92 1.85
C LYS A 76 -2.57 -18.70 0.58
N LEU A 77 -2.28 -18.13 -0.60
CA LEU A 77 -2.54 -18.78 -1.88
C LEU A 77 -1.68 -20.05 -2.06
N ALA A 78 -0.38 -19.99 -1.73
CA ALA A 78 0.50 -21.16 -1.79
C ALA A 78 0.05 -22.28 -0.85
N GLN A 79 -0.43 -21.94 0.36
CA GLN A 79 -1.00 -22.93 1.28
C GLN A 79 -2.24 -23.61 0.73
N LEU A 80 -3.16 -22.84 0.12
CA LEU A 80 -4.37 -23.39 -0.50
C LEU A 80 -4.05 -24.27 -1.70
N GLN A 81 -3.09 -23.88 -2.55
CA GLN A 81 -2.63 -24.70 -3.68
C GLN A 81 -2.05 -26.03 -3.20
N LYS A 82 -1.22 -26.03 -2.15
CA LYS A 82 -0.66 -27.25 -1.57
C LYS A 82 -1.76 -28.17 -0.99
N GLN A 83 -2.78 -27.61 -0.34
CA GLN A 83 -3.91 -28.40 0.15
C GLN A 83 -4.72 -29.02 -0.99
N LEU A 84 -4.95 -28.26 -2.07
CA LEU A 84 -5.61 -28.76 -3.28
C LEU A 84 -4.82 -29.91 -3.94
N GLU A 85 -3.51 -29.77 -4.03
CA GLU A 85 -2.62 -30.80 -4.57
C GLU A 85 -2.68 -32.08 -3.72
N LEU A 86 -2.60 -31.96 -2.39
CA LEU A 86 -2.74 -33.09 -1.47
C LEU A 86 -4.12 -33.75 -1.58
N ALA A 87 -5.20 -32.97 -1.67
CA ALA A 87 -6.55 -33.49 -1.84
C ALA A 87 -6.71 -34.22 -3.19
N ASN A 88 -6.10 -33.70 -4.25
CA ASN A 88 -6.09 -34.36 -5.56
C ASN A 88 -5.28 -35.65 -5.54
N ILE A 89 -4.14 -35.68 -4.87
CA ILE A 89 -3.36 -36.91 -4.68
C ILE A 89 -4.19 -37.93 -3.90
N GLN A 90 -4.80 -37.53 -2.78
CA GLN A 90 -5.65 -38.42 -1.97
C GLN A 90 -6.85 -38.97 -2.75
N LYS A 91 -7.47 -38.16 -3.59
CA LYS A 91 -8.57 -38.58 -4.46
C LYS A 91 -8.14 -39.56 -5.55
N ASN A 92 -6.90 -39.47 -6.03
CA ASN A 92 -6.33 -40.32 -7.07
C ASN A 92 -5.49 -41.48 -6.51
N LEU A 93 -5.33 -41.59 -5.19
CA LEU A 93 -4.75 -42.79 -4.58
C LEU A 93 -5.70 -43.96 -4.82
N PRO A 94 -5.24 -45.07 -5.41
CA PRO A 94 -6.07 -46.26 -5.52
C PRO A 94 -6.43 -46.72 -4.10
N GLN A 95 -7.73 -46.74 -3.81
CA GLN A 95 -8.29 -47.42 -2.63
C GLN A 95 -7.99 -48.92 -2.79
N ASN A 96 -6.80 -49.36 -2.39
CA ASN A 96 -6.49 -50.77 -2.30
C ASN A 96 -7.13 -51.33 -1.02
N SER A 97 -8.46 -51.33 -0.99
CA SER A 97 -9.22 -52.22 -0.13
C SER A 97 -9.17 -53.59 -0.78
N ASP A 98 -8.19 -54.41 -0.39
CA ASP A 98 -8.30 -55.87 -0.22
C ASP A 98 -6.91 -56.53 -0.22
N ILE A 99 -6.19 -56.43 0.90
CA ILE A 99 -5.18 -57.43 1.27
C ILE A 99 -5.42 -57.87 2.71
N ARG A 100 -6.52 -58.58 2.94
CA ARG A 100 -6.68 -59.47 4.11
C ARG A 100 -7.81 -60.46 3.82
N ASN A 101 -7.44 -61.61 3.26
CA ASN A 101 -7.92 -62.93 3.68
C ASN A 101 -7.42 -63.99 2.69
N ARG A 102 -6.23 -64.53 2.96
CA ARG A 102 -5.84 -65.84 2.45
C ARG A 102 -4.80 -66.49 3.37
N CYS A 103 -5.19 -66.76 4.62
CA CYS A 103 -4.52 -67.71 5.50
C CYS A 103 -5.52 -68.16 6.59
N SER A 104 -5.98 -69.40 6.44
CA SER A 104 -6.48 -70.38 7.42
C SER A 104 -7.69 -71.13 6.89
#